data_AF-A0A6A8LUJ4-F1
#
_entry.id   AF-A0A6A8LUJ4-F1
#
_cell.length_a   1.000
_cell.length_b   1.000
_cell.length_c   1.000
_cell.angle_alpha   90.00
_cell.angle_beta   90.00
_cell.angle_gamma   90.00
#
_symmetry.space_group_name_H-M   'P 1'
#
loop_
_entity.id
_entity.type
_entity.pdbx_description
1 polymer ?
#
loop_
_entity_poly.entity_id
_entity_poly.type
_entity_poly.pdbx_seq_one_letter_code
_entity_poly.pdbx_strand_id
1 'polypeptide(L)'
;EVDGLKTGTSDAAGYCFASTTNKDGHRIITILAGAKDNDARFDQTKNLLNYIYNNYDYLAVSTNQALRQDVKVKYGKQSSVSAIIGNDLSLWVPKNIKEKALQIKLIPKSSTIEA
;
A
#
# COMPACT_ATOMS: atom_id res chain seq x y z
N GLU A 1 -14.42 11.06 -4.23
CA GLU A 1 -15.14 10.89 -5.51
C GLU A 1 -14.28 10.07 -6.47
N VAL A 2 -14.89 9.30 -7.39
CA VAL A 2 -14.16 8.50 -8.39
C VAL A 2 -13.72 9.42 -9.52
N ASP A 3 -12.43 9.46 -9.82
CA ASP A 3 -11.81 10.44 -10.74
C ASP A 3 -11.33 9.84 -12.08
N GLY A 4 -11.72 8.59 -12.39
CA GLY A 4 -11.49 7.94 -13.70
C GLY A 4 -11.71 6.42 -13.67
N LEU A 5 -11.72 5.66 -14.77
CA LEU A 5 -12.45 6.02 -16.00
C LEU A 5 -12.91 4.82 -16.85
N LYS A 6 -12.12 3.74 -17.04
CA LYS A 6 -12.34 2.83 -18.19
C LYS A 6 -13.28 1.67 -17.93
N THR A 7 -14.24 1.51 -18.83
CA THR A 7 -15.15 0.36 -18.92
C THR A 7 -14.74 -0.58 -20.06
N GLY A 8 -15.05 -1.87 -19.97
CA GLY A 8 -14.86 -2.83 -21.06
C GLY A 8 -15.97 -3.86 -21.05
N THR A 9 -16.43 -4.28 -22.22
CA THR A 9 -17.49 -5.29 -22.34
C THR A 9 -17.21 -6.20 -23.52
N SER A 10 -17.34 -7.51 -23.31
CA SER A 10 -17.42 -8.52 -24.37
C SER A 10 -18.18 -9.73 -23.85
N ASP A 11 -18.71 -10.56 -24.76
CA ASP A 11 -19.46 -11.76 -24.37
C ASP A 11 -18.62 -12.73 -23.54
N ALA A 12 -17.31 -12.82 -23.83
CA ALA A 12 -16.38 -13.68 -23.11
C ALA A 12 -15.93 -13.11 -21.75
N ALA A 13 -15.84 -11.78 -21.61
CA ALA A 13 -15.29 -11.13 -20.41
C ALA A 13 -16.36 -10.54 -19.48
N GLY A 14 -17.62 -10.48 -19.90
CA GLY A 14 -18.69 -9.79 -19.19
C GLY A 14 -18.45 -8.28 -19.13
N TYR A 15 -18.94 -7.63 -18.07
CA TYR A 15 -18.80 -6.19 -17.86
C TYR A 15 -17.65 -5.89 -16.89
N CYS A 16 -16.64 -5.19 -17.37
CA CYS A 16 -15.44 -4.82 -16.64
C CYS A 16 -15.38 -3.30 -16.36
N PHE A 17 -14.74 -2.93 -15.26
CA PHE A 17 -14.53 -1.54 -14.88
C PHE A 17 -13.21 -1.36 -14.11
N ALA A 18 -12.37 -0.45 -14.59
CA ALA A 18 -11.17 0.00 -13.90
C ALA A 18 -11.39 1.44 -13.43
N SER A 19 -11.36 1.64 -12.10
CA SER A 19 -11.56 2.96 -11.51
C SER A 19 -10.42 3.42 -10.61
N THR A 20 -10.29 4.73 -10.54
CA THR A 20 -9.38 5.45 -9.65
C THR A 20 -10.18 6.36 -8.73
N THR A 21 -9.73 6.48 -7.49
CA THR A 21 -10.24 7.49 -6.56
C THR A 21 -9.12 7.98 -5.66
N ASN A 22 -9.16 9.25 -5.30
CA ASN A 22 -8.29 9.82 -4.29
C ASN A 22 -9.05 9.93 -2.96
N LYS A 23 -8.49 9.33 -1.90
CA LYS A 23 -8.97 9.46 -0.52
C LYS A 23 -7.82 9.99 0.33
N ASP A 24 -8.04 11.16 0.93
CA ASP A 24 -7.12 11.81 1.87
C ASP A 24 -5.69 11.98 1.32
N GLY A 25 -5.56 12.31 0.03
CA GLY A 25 -4.26 12.52 -0.63
C GLY A 25 -3.67 11.24 -1.21
N HIS A 26 -4.32 10.10 -1.04
CA HIS A 26 -3.81 8.83 -1.49
C HIS A 26 -4.72 8.13 -2.52
N ARG A 27 -4.08 7.46 -3.48
CA ARG A 27 -4.72 6.87 -4.65
C ARG A 27 -5.14 5.42 -4.38
N ILE A 28 -6.39 5.10 -4.67
CA ILE A 28 -6.93 3.74 -4.73
C ILE A 28 -7.28 3.43 -6.18
N ILE A 29 -6.87 2.24 -6.63
CA ILE A 29 -7.19 1.70 -7.96
C ILE A 29 -7.97 0.40 -7.74
N THR A 30 -9.14 0.28 -8.36
CA THR A 30 -9.97 -0.93 -8.32
C THR A 30 -10.20 -1.44 -9.73
N ILE A 31 -10.07 -2.75 -9.89
CA ILE A 31 -10.33 -3.44 -11.16
C ILE A 31 -11.39 -4.49 -10.89
N LEU A 32 -12.55 -4.32 -11.52
CA LEU A 32 -13.61 -5.30 -11.53
C LEU A 32 -13.70 -5.93 -12.92
N ALA A 33 -13.81 -7.25 -12.98
CA ALA A 33 -13.97 -8.01 -14.20
C ALA A 33 -15.17 -8.95 -14.08
N GLY A 34 -15.85 -9.22 -15.20
CA GLY A 34 -16.89 -10.26 -15.26
C GLY A 34 -18.18 -9.93 -14.51
N ALA A 35 -18.57 -8.65 -14.38
CA ALA A 35 -19.89 -8.33 -13.84
C ALA A 35 -20.99 -8.81 -14.78
N LYS A 36 -22.14 -9.20 -14.20
CA LYS A 36 -23.30 -9.77 -14.90
C LYS A 36 -23.99 -8.80 -15.87
N ASP A 37 -23.91 -7.51 -15.58
CA ASP A 37 -24.55 -6.44 -16.35
C ASP A 37 -23.79 -5.12 -16.16
N ASN A 38 -24.22 -4.10 -16.90
CA ASN A 38 -23.59 -2.79 -16.93
C ASN A 38 -23.63 -2.06 -15.58
N ASP A 39 -24.70 -2.21 -14.82
CA ASP A 39 -24.91 -1.45 -13.58
C ASP A 39 -24.23 -2.15 -12.40
N ALA A 40 -24.28 -3.48 -12.40
CA ALA A 40 -23.59 -4.32 -11.43
C ALA A 40 -22.09 -3.99 -11.36
N ARG A 41 -21.44 -3.62 -12.47
CA ARG A 41 -20.01 -3.28 -12.43
C ARG A 41 -19.71 -2.05 -11.56
N PHE A 42 -20.63 -1.08 -11.56
CA PHE A 42 -20.50 0.15 -10.78
C PHE A 42 -20.88 -0.11 -9.32
N ASP A 43 -21.95 -0.87 -9.07
CA ASP A 43 -22.38 -1.24 -7.72
C ASP A 43 -21.33 -2.07 -6.99
N GLN A 44 -20.75 -3.08 -7.66
CA GLN A 44 -19.70 -3.90 -7.05
C GLN A 44 -18.43 -3.10 -6.78
N THR A 45 -18.07 -2.18 -7.67
CA THR A 45 -16.91 -1.30 -7.45
C THR A 45 -17.15 -0.35 -6.28
N LYS A 46 -18.36 0.21 -6.15
CA LYS A 46 -18.77 1.01 -5.00
C LYS A 46 -18.72 0.20 -3.71
N ASN A 47 -19.21 -1.03 -3.73
CA ASN A 47 -19.16 -1.94 -2.57
C ASN A 47 -17.71 -2.26 -2.17
N LEU A 48 -16.83 -2.50 -3.13
CA LEU A 48 -15.40 -2.73 -2.88
C LEU A 48 -14.73 -1.50 -2.26
N LEU A 49 -14.99 -0.30 -2.80
CA LEU A 49 -14.47 0.94 -2.23
C LEU A 49 -15.00 1.17 -0.81
N ASN A 50 -16.29 0.96 -0.57
CA ASN A 50 -16.88 1.04 0.76
C ASN A 50 -16.24 0.04 1.72
N TYR A 51 -16.00 -1.19 1.27
CA TYR A 51 -15.28 -2.19 2.07
C TYR A 51 -13.89 -1.69 2.45
N ILE A 52 -13.12 -1.15 1.50
CA ILE A 52 -11.79 -0.59 1.78
C ILE A 52 -11.90 0.54 2.82
N TYR A 53 -12.79 1.51 2.61
CA TYR A 53 -12.97 2.63 3.53
C TYR A 53 -13.46 2.24 4.93
N ASN A 54 -14.20 1.13 5.04
CA ASN A 54 -14.71 0.66 6.32
C ASN A 54 -13.69 -0.20 7.09
N ASN A 55 -12.79 -0.88 6.39
CA ASN A 55 -11.90 -1.89 6.99
C ASN A 55 -10.43 -1.47 7.03
N TYR A 56 -10.03 -0.43 6.30
CA TYR A 56 -8.64 0.01 6.25
C TYR A 56 -8.53 1.52 6.46
N ASP A 57 -7.40 1.92 7.04
CA ASP A 57 -6.99 3.32 7.19
C ASP A 57 -5.53 3.48 6.72
N TYR A 58 -5.14 4.71 6.42
CA TYR A 58 -3.74 5.05 6.20
C TYR A 58 -3.03 5.28 7.53
N LEU A 59 -1.90 4.61 7.69
CA LEU A 59 -0.98 4.79 8.79
C LEU A 59 0.32 5.41 8.26
N ALA A 60 0.57 6.65 8.69
CA ALA A 60 1.84 7.32 8.45
C ALA A 60 2.90 6.77 9.40
N VAL A 61 4.06 6.40 8.86
CA VAL A 61 5.25 5.99 9.61
C VAL A 61 6.35 6.98 9.28
N SER A 62 6.81 7.71 10.29
CA SER A 62 7.76 8.79 10.09
C SER A 62 9.18 8.27 9.79
N THR A 63 9.93 9.05 9.04
CA THR A 63 11.39 8.97 8.94
C THR A 63 12.09 8.96 10.30
N ASN A 64 13.34 8.49 10.31
CA ASN A 64 14.23 8.47 11.47
C ASN A 64 13.80 7.57 12.63
N GLN A 65 12.77 6.74 12.42
CA GLN A 65 12.47 5.66 13.33
C GLN A 65 13.52 4.57 13.19
N ALA A 66 14.13 4.20 14.32
CA ALA A 66 15.06 3.10 14.39
C ALA A 66 14.33 1.80 14.01
N LEU A 67 14.75 1.21 12.89
CA LEU A 67 14.53 -0.20 12.67
C LEU A 67 15.38 -0.87 13.73
N ARG A 68 14.78 -1.68 14.61
CA ARG A 68 15.49 -2.39 15.70
C ARG A 68 16.42 -3.48 15.16
N GLN A 69 17.26 -3.14 14.19
CA GLN A 69 18.11 -3.99 13.37
C GLN A 69 19.39 -3.24 13.03
N ASP A 70 20.52 -3.84 13.37
CA ASP A 70 21.84 -3.29 13.05
C ASP A 70 22.35 -3.88 11.74
N VAL A 71 23.01 -3.03 10.95
CA VAL A 71 23.66 -3.39 9.69
C VAL A 71 25.17 -3.37 9.90
N LYS A 72 25.86 -4.42 9.46
CA LYS A 72 27.32 -4.51 9.55
C LYS A 72 27.98 -3.60 8.51
N VAL A 73 29.04 -2.91 8.94
CA VAL A 73 29.82 -2.00 8.09
C VAL A 73 31.22 -2.56 7.89
N LYS A 74 31.67 -2.66 6.63
CA LYS A 74 33.05 -2.97 6.25
C LYS A 74 33.84 -1.68 6.10
N TYR A 75 35.11 -1.72 6.52
CA TYR A 75 36.07 -0.62 6.39
C TYR A 75 35.67 0.69 7.10
N GLY A 76 34.59 0.68 7.89
CA GLY A 76 34.12 1.82 8.67
C GLY A 76 34.81 1.92 10.02
N LYS A 77 34.78 3.13 10.61
CA LYS A 77 35.23 3.38 11.99
C LYS A 77 34.39 2.60 13.02
N GLN A 78 33.13 2.32 12.70
CA GLN A 78 32.21 1.49 13.47
C GLN A 78 31.93 0.19 12.71
N SER A 79 31.85 -0.93 13.41
CA SER A 79 31.57 -2.25 12.83
C SER A 79 30.09 -2.49 12.52
N SER A 80 29.19 -1.66 13.07
CA SER A 80 27.75 -1.75 12.86
C SER A 80 27.08 -0.39 13.06
N VAL A 81 25.99 -0.16 12.34
CA VAL A 81 25.11 1.02 12.48
C VAL A 81 23.66 0.57 12.56
N SER A 82 22.85 1.25 13.37
CA SER A 82 21.42 0.97 13.44
C SER A 82 20.71 1.54 12.21
N ALA A 83 19.89 0.72 11.56
CA ALA A 83 19.14 1.16 10.40
C ALA A 83 17.94 2.04 10.82
N ILE A 84 17.59 2.99 9.97
CA ILE A 84 16.41 3.84 10.13
C ILE A 84 15.52 3.74 8.90
N ILE A 85 14.28 4.16 9.07
CA ILE A 85 13.39 4.47 7.94
C ILE A 85 13.89 5.77 7.30
N GLY A 86 14.42 5.67 6.08
CA GLY A 86 15.00 6.81 5.37
C GLY A 86 14.00 7.78 4.74
N ASN A 87 12.78 7.31 4.45
CA ASN A 87 11.71 8.10 3.82
C ASN A 87 10.37 7.84 4.53
N ASP A 88 9.50 8.85 4.61
CA ASP A 88 8.19 8.68 5.23
C ASP A 88 7.39 7.62 4.47
N LEU A 89 6.76 6.72 5.20
CA LEU A 89 5.95 5.65 4.64
C LEU A 89 4.48 5.93 4.94
N SER A 90 3.62 5.68 3.96
CA SER A 90 2.16 5.67 4.14
C SER A 90 1.65 4.27 3.81
N LEU A 91 1.12 3.57 4.81
CA LEU A 91 0.71 2.18 4.68
C LEU A 91 -0.81 2.07 4.81
N TRP A 92 -1.44 1.31 3.92
CA TRP A 92 -2.78 0.80 4.16
C TRP A 92 -2.73 -0.31 5.19
N VAL A 93 -3.42 -0.14 6.30
CA VAL A 93 -3.51 -1.15 7.37
C VAL A 93 -4.98 -1.37 7.74
N PRO A 94 -5.34 -2.56 8.24
CA PRO A 94 -6.65 -2.75 8.83
C PRO A 94 -6.92 -1.70 9.91
N LYS A 95 -8.17 -1.26 10.04
CA LYS A 95 -8.54 -0.28 11.07
C LYS A 95 -8.11 -0.76 12.45
N ASN A 96 -7.77 0.21 13.29
CA ASN A 96 -7.29 0.01 14.67
C ASN A 96 -5.88 -0.56 14.81
N ILE A 97 -5.14 -0.76 13.72
CA ILE A 97 -3.70 -1.03 13.78
C ILE A 97 -2.95 0.28 14.05
N LYS A 98 -2.18 0.30 15.14
CA LYS A 98 -1.27 1.39 15.47
C LYS A 98 0.14 1.05 15.01
N GLU A 99 0.96 2.07 14.80
CA GLU A 99 2.36 1.94 14.41
C GLU A 99 3.15 0.95 15.29
N LYS A 100 2.94 0.98 16.61
CA LYS A 100 3.61 0.07 17.56
C LYS A 100 3.35 -1.42 17.32
N ALA A 101 2.25 -1.76 16.63
CA ALA A 101 1.91 -3.14 16.30
C ALA A 101 2.58 -3.62 14.99
N LEU A 102 3.20 -2.73 14.23
CA LEU A 102 3.90 -3.08 13.00
C LEU A 102 5.25 -3.75 13.31
N GLN A 103 5.53 -4.84 12.61
CA GLN A 103 6.85 -5.46 12.59
C GLN A 103 7.55 -5.08 11.29
N ILE A 104 8.46 -4.11 11.36
CA ILE A 104 9.24 -3.67 10.20
C ILE A 104 10.57 -4.42 10.20
N LYS A 105 10.83 -5.18 9.13
CA LYS A 105 12.06 -5.92 8.92
C LYS A 105 12.84 -5.35 7.76
N LEU A 106 14.11 -5.02 7.98
CA LEU A 106 15.04 -4.71 6.91
C LEU A 106 15.44 -6.01 6.21
N ILE A 107 15.27 -6.06 4.90
CA ILE A 107 15.77 -7.14 4.04
C ILE A 107 16.82 -6.50 3.12
N PRO A 108 18.10 -6.48 3.53
CA PRO A 108 19.11 -5.83 2.75
C PRO A 108 19.49 -6.68 1.53
N LYS A 109 19.82 -6.03 0.40
CA LYS A 109 20.37 -6.72 -0.79
C LYS A 109 21.74 -7.35 -0.52
N SER A 110 22.48 -6.83 0.47
CA SER A 110 23.78 -7.33 0.94
C SER A 110 23.81 -7.30 2.46
N SER A 111 24.36 -8.34 3.09
CA SER A 111 24.50 -8.42 4.56
C SER A 111 25.51 -7.41 5.15
N THR A 112 26.22 -6.68 4.30
CA THR A 112 27.24 -5.72 4.69
C THR A 112 27.20 -4.51 3.78
N ILE A 113 27.36 -3.33 4.37
CA ILE A 113 27.57 -2.08 3.64
C ILE A 113 29.04 -1.66 3.76
N GLU A 114 29.58 -1.01 2.73
CA GLU A 114 30.92 -0.43 2.76
C GLU A 114 30.80 1.04 3.18
N ALA A 115 31.77 1.50 3.97
CA ALA A 115 31.84 2.88 4.46
C ALA A 115 32.32 3.86 3.38
#